data_AF-L7IPV4-F1
#
_entry.id   AF-L7IPV4-F1
#
_cell.length_a   1.000
_cell.length_b   1.000
_cell.length_c   1.000
_cell.angle_alpha   90.00
_cell.angle_beta   90.00
_cell.angle_gamma   90.00
#
_symmetry.space_group_name_H-M   'P 1'
#
loop_
_entity.id
_entity.type
_entity.pdbx_description
1 polymer ?
#
loop_
_entity_poly.entity_id
_entity_poly.type
_entity_poly.pdbx_seq_one_letter_code
_entity_poly.pdbx_strand_id
1 'polypeptide(L)'
;MVNHVFLPPKLPEGDDWEASHSKALQSNIMACIEKFVTYVTLGNRALMQSAALMIRRMTQAQNEHGYIYCDKLEQVLDEIGEKDSVYVESFELSPLNSAVMKSPGRLRRYFPGPAMAIELGAFRDREFQKSFAEVLHKLCHQSCPDTCPLVKKAGQLHEETRDTVDPVYVTEFMIAFLGPVTKHVDDITQGVWKNTRDEIIWHKSFMPWRRSPVWLLLRVSLQLLLGHEAASTSQARCLYKSLMLFFTASLLMDGLFHQDLSSDMIEIMSFKVARRKHKLLAAFQGEVEEQ
;
A
#
# COMPACT_ATOMS: atom_id res chain seq x y z
N MET A 1 -10.05 8.11 -7.76
CA MET A 1 -10.20 7.19 -6.58
C MET A 1 -11.10 5.97 -6.85
N VAL A 2 -12.37 6.16 -7.26
CA VAL A 2 -13.35 5.06 -7.46
C VAL A 2 -12.81 3.97 -8.40
N ASN A 3 -12.20 4.35 -9.53
CA ASN A 3 -11.60 3.41 -10.48
C ASN A 3 -10.55 2.49 -9.84
N HIS A 4 -9.70 3.01 -8.95
CA HIS A 4 -8.68 2.19 -8.29
C HIS A 4 -9.25 1.31 -7.16
N VAL A 5 -10.23 1.81 -6.40
CA VAL A 5 -10.83 1.04 -5.31
C VAL A 5 -11.76 -0.03 -5.87
N PHE A 6 -12.70 0.35 -6.74
CA PHE A 6 -13.79 -0.50 -7.23
C PHE A 6 -13.45 -1.29 -8.50
N LEU A 7 -12.60 -0.74 -9.37
CA LEU A 7 -12.14 -1.37 -10.61
C LEU A 7 -13.33 -1.79 -11.51
N PRO A 8 -14.11 -0.80 -12.00
CA PRO A 8 -15.20 -1.04 -12.95
C PRO A 8 -14.71 -1.62 -14.29
N PRO A 9 -15.58 -2.21 -15.13
CA PRO A 9 -15.19 -2.71 -16.45
C PRO A 9 -14.66 -1.61 -17.39
N LYS A 10 -15.27 -0.42 -17.36
CA LYS A 10 -14.78 0.74 -18.11
C LYS A 10 -13.84 1.55 -17.23
N LEU A 11 -12.56 1.50 -17.56
CA LEU A 11 -11.49 2.22 -16.88
C LEU A 11 -11.00 3.36 -17.77
N PRO A 12 -10.25 4.35 -17.21
CA PRO A 12 -9.63 5.37 -18.01
C PRO A 12 -8.75 4.75 -19.11
N GLU A 13 -8.77 5.37 -20.29
CA GLU A 13 -8.06 4.87 -21.45
C GLU A 13 -6.62 5.44 -21.55
N GLY A 14 -6.14 6.06 -20.48
CA GLY A 14 -4.82 6.65 -20.35
C GLY A 14 -4.55 6.98 -18.89
N ASP A 15 -3.32 7.41 -18.63
CA ASP A 15 -2.88 7.75 -17.28
C ASP A 15 -3.83 8.77 -16.61
N ASP A 16 -4.25 8.43 -15.39
CA ASP A 16 -5.07 9.26 -14.50
C ASP A 16 -4.31 9.61 -13.21
N TRP A 17 -2.99 9.47 -13.22
CA TRP A 17 -2.15 9.81 -12.08
C TRP A 17 -2.25 11.30 -11.76
N GLU A 18 -2.65 11.56 -10.53
CA GLU A 18 -2.50 12.87 -9.89
C GLU A 18 -2.14 12.67 -8.42
N ALA A 19 -1.29 13.54 -7.88
CA ALA A 19 -0.98 13.54 -6.45
C ALA A 19 -2.24 13.74 -5.59
N SER A 20 -3.21 14.52 -6.09
CA SER A 20 -4.52 14.76 -5.48
C SER A 20 -5.28 13.44 -5.25
N HIS A 21 -5.24 12.51 -6.20
CA HIS A 21 -5.92 11.22 -6.13
C HIS A 21 -5.34 10.33 -5.04
N SER A 22 -4.02 10.31 -4.90
CA SER A 22 -3.32 9.54 -3.87
C SER A 22 -3.62 10.10 -2.47
N LYS A 23 -3.56 11.42 -2.31
CA LYS A 23 -3.95 12.12 -1.08
C LYS A 23 -5.40 11.88 -0.71
N ALA A 24 -6.31 12.00 -1.68
CA ALA A 24 -7.72 11.72 -1.44
C ALA A 24 -7.91 10.29 -0.91
N LEU A 25 -7.21 9.31 -1.48
CA LEU A 25 -7.28 7.94 -0.99
C LEU A 25 -6.78 7.78 0.45
N GLN A 26 -5.64 8.40 0.79
CA GLN A 26 -5.07 8.42 2.15
C GLN A 26 -6.02 9.10 3.16
N SER A 27 -6.53 10.28 2.84
CA SER A 27 -7.46 11.02 3.71
C SER A 27 -8.77 10.27 3.91
N ASN A 28 -9.33 9.67 2.85
CA ASN A 28 -10.57 8.90 2.94
C ASN A 28 -10.40 7.66 3.82
N ILE A 29 -9.29 6.91 3.68
CA ILE A 29 -9.08 5.73 4.52
C ILE A 29 -8.79 6.13 5.97
N MET A 30 -8.06 7.23 6.21
CA MET A 30 -7.78 7.73 7.56
C MET A 30 -9.06 8.15 8.28
N ALA A 31 -9.87 9.00 7.65
CA ALA A 31 -11.17 9.42 8.20
C ALA A 31 -12.10 8.22 8.41
N CYS A 32 -12.06 7.23 7.51
CA CYS A 32 -12.82 6.00 7.65
C CYS A 32 -12.37 5.18 8.85
N ILE A 33 -11.07 5.05 9.11
CA ILE A 33 -10.54 4.38 10.31
C ILE A 33 -10.98 5.12 11.57
N GLU A 34 -10.84 6.44 11.61
CA GLU A 34 -11.24 7.26 12.77
C GLU A 34 -12.73 7.11 13.09
N LYS A 35 -13.59 7.07 12.07
CA LYS A 35 -15.02 6.75 12.24
C LYS A 35 -15.22 5.30 12.68
N PHE A 36 -14.49 4.35 12.10
CA PHE A 36 -14.60 2.92 12.39
C PHE A 36 -14.23 2.57 13.84
N VAL A 37 -13.31 3.32 14.47
CA VAL A 37 -12.95 3.19 15.90
C VAL A 37 -14.18 3.22 16.81
N THR A 38 -15.22 3.98 16.45
CA THR A 38 -16.45 4.10 17.25
C THR A 38 -17.30 2.83 17.25
N TYR A 39 -17.13 1.96 16.24
CA TYR A 39 -17.89 0.72 16.06
C TYR A 39 -17.14 -0.53 16.54
N VAL A 40 -15.87 -0.42 16.92
CA VAL A 40 -15.09 -1.56 17.41
C VAL A 40 -15.07 -1.62 18.94
N THR A 41 -14.89 -2.84 19.46
CA THR A 41 -14.74 -3.11 20.89
C THR A 41 -13.54 -2.36 21.47
N LEU A 42 -13.56 -2.08 22.78
CA LEU A 42 -12.51 -1.32 23.45
C LEU A 42 -11.10 -1.89 23.18
N GLY A 43 -10.95 -3.22 23.22
CA GLY A 43 -9.68 -3.90 22.94
C GLY A 43 -9.17 -3.76 21.49
N ASN A 44 -10.05 -3.47 20.53
CA ASN A 44 -9.68 -3.26 19.13
C ASN A 44 -9.45 -1.77 18.78
N ARG A 45 -9.78 -0.84 19.67
CA ARG A 45 -9.61 0.60 19.40
C ARG A 45 -8.15 0.99 19.27
N ALA A 46 -7.28 0.45 20.12
CA ALA A 46 -5.84 0.70 20.06
C ALA A 46 -5.24 0.31 18.70
N LEU A 47 -5.63 -0.86 18.16
CA LEU A 47 -5.20 -1.32 16.83
C LEU A 47 -5.65 -0.36 15.71
N MET A 48 -6.88 0.15 15.78
CA MET A 48 -7.38 1.11 14.80
C MET A 48 -6.73 2.49 14.96
N GLN A 49 -6.40 2.90 16.18
CA GLN A 49 -5.64 4.12 16.43
C GLN A 49 -4.20 4.01 15.90
N SER A 50 -3.53 2.87 16.10
CA SER A 50 -2.23 2.58 15.49
C SER A 50 -2.31 2.64 13.97
N ALA A 51 -3.35 2.04 13.37
CA ALA A 51 -3.59 2.09 11.93
C ALA A 51 -3.81 3.53 11.40
N ALA A 52 -4.58 4.35 12.10
CA ALA A 52 -4.76 5.76 11.73
C ALA A 52 -3.45 6.55 11.87
N LEU A 53 -2.70 6.31 12.94
CA LEU A 53 -1.41 6.97 13.20
C LEU A 53 -0.36 6.62 12.15
N MET A 54 -0.30 5.36 11.72
CA MET A 54 0.58 4.92 10.62
C MET A 54 0.29 5.71 9.33
N ILE A 55 -0.98 5.88 8.96
CA ILE A 55 -1.36 6.64 7.75
C ILE A 55 -1.09 8.12 7.95
N ARG A 56 -1.35 8.68 9.13
CA ARG A 56 -1.05 10.07 9.46
C ARG A 56 0.44 10.37 9.30
N ARG A 57 1.30 9.54 9.87
CA ARG A 57 2.76 9.63 9.73
C ARG A 57 3.22 9.54 8.28
N MET A 58 2.67 8.61 7.52
CA MET A 58 2.91 8.53 6.07
C MET A 58 2.58 9.85 5.36
N THR A 59 1.43 10.47 5.67
CA THR A 59 1.05 11.75 5.05
C THR A 59 1.87 12.93 5.53
N GLN A 60 2.33 12.93 6.79
CA GLN A 60 3.17 13.99 7.35
C GLN A 60 4.55 14.01 6.71
N ALA A 61 5.13 12.86 6.41
CA ALA A 61 6.42 12.74 5.72
C ALA A 61 6.38 13.23 4.26
N GLN A 62 5.18 13.39 3.68
CA GLN A 62 4.99 13.74 2.28
C GLN A 62 4.79 15.25 2.05
N ASN A 63 5.14 15.72 0.86
CA ASN A 63 4.81 17.04 0.35
C ASN A 63 3.49 17.03 -0.43
N GLU A 64 3.17 18.16 -1.07
CA GLU A 64 1.90 18.30 -1.77
C GLU A 64 1.76 17.44 -3.04
N HIS A 65 2.87 16.94 -3.56
CA HIS A 65 2.93 16.05 -4.71
C HIS A 65 3.07 14.57 -4.30
N GLY A 66 3.13 14.27 -2.99
CA GLY A 66 3.28 12.91 -2.47
C GLY A 66 4.72 12.44 -2.33
N TYR A 67 5.71 13.30 -2.57
CA TYR A 67 7.13 12.97 -2.39
C TYR A 67 7.57 13.12 -0.93
N ILE A 68 8.53 12.31 -0.50
CA ILE A 68 9.06 12.27 0.87
C ILE A 68 10.10 13.37 1.07
N TYR A 69 9.95 14.21 2.10
CA TYR A 69 10.92 15.27 2.41
C TYR A 69 11.75 14.94 3.65
N CYS A 70 13.05 15.26 3.64
CA CYS A 70 13.99 14.85 4.69
C CYS A 70 13.54 15.32 6.09
N ASP A 71 13.38 16.62 6.28
CA ASP A 71 13.01 17.21 7.58
C ASP A 71 11.69 16.66 8.14
N LYS A 72 10.72 16.41 7.26
CA LYS A 72 9.40 15.85 7.64
C LYS A 72 9.51 14.38 8.02
N LEU A 73 10.33 13.63 7.29
CA LEU A 73 10.56 12.23 7.58
C LEU A 73 11.33 12.06 8.89
N GLU A 74 12.35 12.88 9.16
CA GLU A 74 13.07 12.88 10.44
C GLU A 74 12.12 13.08 11.64
N GLN A 75 11.23 14.07 11.56
CA GLN A 75 10.20 14.29 12.58
C GLN A 75 9.31 13.06 12.80
N VAL A 76 8.92 12.38 11.72
CA VAL A 76 8.12 11.16 11.81
C VAL A 76 8.92 10.00 12.40
N LEU A 77 10.20 9.84 12.04
CA LEU A 77 11.07 8.80 12.59
C LEU A 77 11.27 8.97 14.11
N ASP A 78 11.35 10.21 14.58
CA ASP A 78 11.40 10.55 16.01
C ASP A 78 10.14 10.11 16.79
N GLU A 79 9.01 9.89 16.13
CA GLU A 79 7.80 9.40 16.80
C GLU A 79 7.68 7.87 16.79
N ILE A 80 8.55 7.16 16.06
CA ILE A 80 8.49 5.70 15.89
C ILE A 80 9.23 4.98 17.02
N GLY A 81 8.68 3.84 17.46
CA GLY A 81 9.37 2.90 18.35
C GLY A 81 9.01 3.08 19.83
N GLU A 82 7.87 2.52 20.24
CA GLU A 82 7.50 2.32 21.65
C GLU A 82 7.99 0.97 22.21
N LYS A 83 8.44 0.07 21.32
CA LYS A 83 8.96 -1.27 21.64
C LYS A 83 10.48 -1.29 21.49
N ASP A 84 11.12 -2.34 22.04
CA ASP A 84 12.58 -2.52 22.02
C ASP A 84 13.22 -2.60 20.63
N SER A 85 12.41 -2.74 19.57
CA SER A 85 12.89 -2.79 18.19
C SER A 85 11.90 -2.17 17.21
N VAL A 86 12.45 -1.63 16.13
CA VAL A 86 11.72 -1.10 14.99
C VAL A 86 11.86 -2.05 13.81
N TYR A 87 10.73 -2.47 13.26
CA TYR A 87 10.69 -3.33 12.08
C TYR A 87 10.66 -2.48 10.81
N VAL A 88 11.54 -2.83 9.86
CA VAL A 88 11.60 -2.22 8.53
C VAL A 88 11.24 -3.29 7.52
N GLU A 89 10.13 -3.06 6.82
CA GLU A 89 9.59 -3.97 5.80
C GLU A 89 9.53 -3.24 4.45
N SER A 90 10.00 -3.88 3.38
CA SER A 90 9.95 -3.33 2.03
C SER A 90 9.24 -4.28 1.07
N PHE A 91 8.56 -3.72 0.07
CA PHE A 91 7.89 -4.50 -0.97
C PHE A 91 7.57 -3.66 -2.20
N GLU A 92 7.54 -4.32 -3.35
CA GLU A 92 7.18 -3.73 -4.65
C GLU A 92 5.67 -3.46 -4.73
N LEU A 93 5.26 -2.31 -5.26
CA LEU A 93 3.83 -1.97 -5.41
C LEU A 93 3.26 -2.33 -6.78
N SER A 94 4.04 -2.18 -7.84
CA SER A 94 3.60 -2.36 -9.23
C SER A 94 4.41 -3.49 -9.87
N PRO A 95 3.80 -4.55 -10.41
CA PRO A 95 4.53 -5.60 -11.13
C PRO A 95 4.98 -5.12 -12.51
N LEU A 96 5.92 -5.83 -13.14
CA LEU A 96 6.27 -5.61 -14.55
C LEU A 96 5.07 -5.80 -15.50
N ASN A 97 5.06 -5.05 -16.59
CA ASN A 97 4.01 -5.13 -17.61
C ASN A 97 3.90 -6.55 -18.18
N SER A 98 5.03 -7.20 -18.41
CA SER A 98 5.06 -8.59 -18.90
C SER A 98 4.39 -9.57 -17.94
N ALA A 99 4.48 -9.37 -16.62
CA ALA A 99 3.82 -10.21 -15.63
C ALA A 99 2.30 -9.97 -15.62
N VAL A 100 1.87 -8.71 -15.73
CA VAL A 100 0.44 -8.36 -15.83
C VAL A 100 -0.18 -8.94 -17.09
N MET A 101 0.43 -8.72 -18.25
CA MET A 101 -0.10 -9.15 -19.55
C MET A 101 -0.14 -10.67 -19.73
N LYS A 102 0.77 -11.41 -19.07
CA LYS A 102 0.77 -12.89 -19.08
C LYS A 102 -0.27 -13.50 -18.15
N SER A 103 -0.72 -12.76 -17.14
CA SER A 103 -1.68 -13.25 -16.16
C SER A 103 -3.09 -13.26 -16.76
N PRO A 104 -3.83 -14.39 -16.75
CA PRO A 104 -5.22 -14.43 -17.21
C PRO A 104 -6.19 -13.71 -16.25
N GLY A 105 -5.67 -13.09 -15.19
CA GLY A 105 -6.44 -12.36 -14.20
C GLY A 105 -5.56 -11.84 -13.07
N ARG A 106 -5.75 -12.36 -11.86
CA ARG A 106 -5.09 -11.83 -10.66
C ARG A 106 -3.69 -12.38 -10.48
N LEU A 107 -2.73 -11.50 -10.24
CA LEU A 107 -1.38 -11.85 -9.81
C LEU A 107 -1.39 -12.15 -8.31
N ARG A 108 -0.96 -13.36 -7.95
CA ARG A 108 -0.73 -13.75 -6.55
C ARG A 108 0.65 -13.26 -6.12
N ARG A 109 0.68 -12.36 -5.15
CA ARG A 109 1.89 -11.71 -4.63
C ARG A 109 1.97 -11.86 -3.11
N TYR A 110 3.18 -12.02 -2.60
CA TYR A 110 3.47 -12.15 -1.16
C TYR A 110 4.08 -10.85 -0.63
N PHE A 111 3.73 -10.49 0.61
CA PHE A 111 4.16 -9.25 1.25
C PHE A 111 4.44 -9.48 2.76
N PRO A 112 5.42 -8.79 3.35
CA PRO A 112 6.42 -7.97 2.66
C PRO A 112 7.37 -8.85 1.83
N GLY A 113 8.27 -8.22 1.08
CA GLY A 113 9.41 -8.93 0.51
C GLY A 113 10.48 -9.06 1.61
N PRO A 114 11.45 -8.15 1.67
CA PRO A 114 12.40 -8.08 2.77
C PRO A 114 11.84 -7.51 4.08
N ALA A 115 12.32 -8.03 5.21
CA ALA A 115 12.06 -7.51 6.54
C ALA A 115 13.31 -7.57 7.44
N MET A 116 13.49 -6.57 8.29
CA MET A 116 14.61 -6.46 9.24
C MET A 116 14.14 -5.83 10.55
N ALA A 117 14.86 -6.08 11.65
CA ALA A 117 14.67 -5.36 12.90
C ALA A 117 15.91 -4.55 13.27
N ILE A 118 15.67 -3.31 13.69
CA ILE A 118 16.67 -2.39 14.25
C ILE A 118 16.37 -2.29 15.74
N GLU A 119 17.39 -2.44 16.59
CA GLU A 119 17.24 -2.16 18.01
C GLU A 119 16.82 -0.70 18.22
N LEU A 120 15.90 -0.44 19.16
CA LEU A 120 15.40 0.92 19.38
C LEU A 120 16.52 1.92 19.66
N GLY A 121 17.56 1.55 20.42
CA GLY A 121 18.71 2.41 20.69
C GLY A 121 19.45 2.83 19.41
N ALA A 122 19.71 1.88 18.51
CA ALA A 122 20.34 2.15 17.21
C ALA A 122 19.41 2.95 16.28
N PHE A 123 18.10 2.67 16.29
CA PHE A 123 17.12 3.42 15.50
C PHE A 123 16.97 4.88 15.98
N ARG A 124 17.20 5.14 17.27
CA ARG A 124 17.13 6.46 17.90
C ARG A 124 18.40 7.28 17.74
N ASP A 125 19.44 6.71 17.15
CA ASP A 125 20.63 7.47 16.80
C ASP A 125 20.29 8.55 15.76
N ARG A 126 20.63 9.81 16.09
CA ARG A 126 20.24 10.96 15.27
C ARG A 126 20.96 10.99 13.93
N GLU A 127 22.22 10.57 13.89
CA GLU A 127 23.00 10.53 12.65
C GLU A 127 22.47 9.44 11.71
N PHE A 128 22.08 8.30 12.26
CA PHE A 128 21.38 7.24 11.55
C PHE A 128 20.05 7.72 10.99
N GLN A 129 19.15 8.30 11.79
CA GLN A 129 17.83 8.75 11.31
C GLN A 129 17.95 9.79 10.21
N LYS A 130 18.87 10.76 10.38
CA LYS A 130 19.16 11.75 9.35
C LYS A 130 19.66 11.09 8.06
N SER A 131 20.64 10.19 8.15
CA SER A 131 21.17 9.47 6.98
C SER A 131 20.08 8.63 6.29
N PHE A 132 19.24 7.96 7.07
CA PHE A 132 18.12 7.16 6.57
C PHE A 132 17.08 8.02 5.86
N ALA A 133 16.74 9.18 6.43
CA ALA A 133 15.83 10.13 5.82
C ALA A 133 16.39 10.73 4.52
N GLU A 134 17.68 11.08 4.50
CA GLU A 134 18.36 11.60 3.30
C GLU A 134 18.38 10.57 2.15
N VAL A 135 18.63 9.29 2.46
CA VAL A 135 18.61 8.22 1.45
C VAL A 135 17.21 8.05 0.87
N LEU A 136 16.17 7.96 1.72
CA LEU A 136 14.79 7.81 1.24
C LEU A 136 14.31 9.04 0.47
N HIS A 137 14.72 10.24 0.89
CA HIS A 137 14.46 11.48 0.15
C HIS A 137 15.09 11.43 -1.25
N LYS A 138 16.36 11.03 -1.37
CA LYS A 138 17.04 10.88 -2.66
C LYS A 138 16.37 9.85 -3.55
N LEU A 139 16.09 8.64 -3.03
CA LEU A 139 15.40 7.58 -3.80
C LEU A 139 13.99 8.00 -4.26
N CYS A 140 13.35 8.92 -3.54
CA CYS A 140 12.02 9.44 -3.91
C CYS A 140 12.07 10.51 -5.02
N HIS A 141 13.21 11.20 -5.20
CA HIS A 141 13.34 12.35 -6.13
C HIS A 141 14.28 12.12 -7.30
N GLN A 142 15.25 11.22 -7.17
CA GLN A 142 16.27 10.97 -8.17
C GLN A 142 15.90 9.76 -9.03
N SER A 143 15.94 9.94 -10.34
CA SER A 143 15.81 8.82 -11.28
C SER A 143 17.07 7.98 -11.28
N CYS A 144 16.90 6.66 -11.41
CA CYS A 144 17.98 5.69 -11.56
C CYS A 144 17.86 5.07 -12.97
N PRO A 145 18.60 5.55 -13.98
CA PRO A 145 18.46 5.07 -15.35
C PRO A 145 18.70 3.56 -15.52
N ASP A 146 19.55 2.99 -14.67
CA ASP A 146 19.94 1.59 -14.64
C ASP A 146 18.83 0.64 -14.18
N THR A 147 17.73 1.15 -13.61
CA THR A 147 16.60 0.35 -13.14
C THR A 147 15.39 0.40 -14.06
N CYS A 148 15.42 1.23 -15.12
CA CYS A 148 14.36 1.24 -16.11
C CYS A 148 14.54 0.05 -17.08
N PRO A 149 13.51 -0.78 -17.29
CA PRO A 149 13.58 -1.85 -18.29
C PRO A 149 13.91 -1.29 -19.68
N LEU A 150 14.69 -2.03 -20.47
CA LEU A 150 15.04 -1.63 -21.83
C LEU A 150 14.19 -2.35 -22.87
N VAL A 151 13.86 -1.64 -23.94
CA VAL A 151 13.15 -2.17 -25.12
C VAL A 151 13.93 -1.87 -26.39
N LYS A 152 13.92 -2.82 -27.34
CA LYS A 152 14.52 -2.62 -28.65
C LYS A 152 13.53 -1.91 -29.59
N LYS A 153 13.87 -0.69 -30.05
CA LYS A 153 13.10 0.10 -31.02
C LYS A 153 14.01 0.50 -32.17
N ALA A 154 13.58 0.28 -33.41
CA ALA A 154 14.36 0.58 -34.62
C ALA A 154 15.82 0.06 -34.58
N GLY A 155 16.06 -1.08 -33.93
CA GLY A 155 17.39 -1.67 -33.79
C GLY A 155 18.21 -1.21 -32.58
N GLN A 156 17.82 -0.13 -31.91
CA GLN A 156 18.51 0.44 -30.74
C GLN A 156 17.78 0.10 -29.43
N LEU A 157 18.50 0.09 -28.32
CA LEU A 157 17.93 -0.06 -26.98
C LEU A 157 17.51 1.31 -26.44
N HIS A 158 16.30 1.38 -25.91
CA HIS A 158 15.74 2.57 -25.27
C HIS A 158 15.12 2.19 -23.94
N GLU A 159 15.12 3.11 -23.00
CA GLU A 159 14.33 2.99 -21.77
C GLU A 159 12.84 2.79 -22.10
N GLU A 160 12.24 1.80 -21.47
CA GLU A 160 10.82 1.53 -21.52
C GLU A 160 10.13 2.19 -20.32
N THR A 161 9.97 3.51 -20.44
CA THR A 161 9.40 4.36 -19.40
C THR A 161 7.94 4.02 -19.02
N ARG A 162 7.25 3.19 -19.82
CA ARG A 162 5.88 2.74 -19.54
C ARG A 162 5.85 1.45 -18.70
N ASP A 163 6.98 0.81 -18.47
CA ASP A 163 7.09 -0.34 -17.57
C ASP A 163 7.47 0.09 -16.16
N THR A 164 7.34 -0.83 -15.20
CA THR A 164 7.74 -0.61 -13.82
C THR A 164 9.26 -0.58 -13.73
N VAL A 165 9.77 0.42 -13.02
CA VAL A 165 11.18 0.51 -12.61
C VAL A 165 11.52 -0.58 -11.60
N ASP A 166 12.68 -1.21 -11.76
CA ASP A 166 13.21 -2.19 -10.81
C ASP A 166 13.38 -1.56 -9.41
N PRO A 167 12.74 -2.10 -8.35
CA PRO A 167 12.82 -1.54 -7.01
C PRO A 167 14.12 -1.89 -6.28
N VAL A 168 15.14 -2.46 -6.93
CA VAL A 168 16.45 -2.88 -6.36
C VAL A 168 17.02 -1.91 -5.34
N TYR A 169 16.92 -0.59 -5.56
CA TYR A 169 17.44 0.38 -4.60
C TYR A 169 16.66 0.40 -3.27
N VAL A 170 15.36 0.12 -3.29
CA VAL A 170 14.50 0.02 -2.11
C VAL A 170 14.49 -1.39 -1.52
N THR A 171 14.56 -2.42 -2.35
CA THR A 171 14.44 -3.82 -1.91
C THR A 171 15.76 -4.49 -1.62
N GLU A 172 16.89 -4.03 -2.15
CA GLU A 172 18.19 -4.69 -1.97
C GLU A 172 19.23 -3.74 -1.39
N PHE A 173 19.42 -2.56 -1.99
CA PHE A 173 20.36 -1.57 -1.48
C PHE A 173 19.97 -1.10 -0.07
N MET A 174 18.69 -0.80 0.21
CA MET A 174 18.26 -0.43 1.56
C MET A 174 18.50 -1.53 2.59
N ILE A 175 18.39 -2.81 2.20
CA ILE A 175 18.77 -3.91 3.10
C ILE A 175 20.26 -3.84 3.41
N ALA A 176 21.10 -3.71 2.39
CA ALA A 176 22.53 -3.64 2.57
C ALA A 176 22.94 -2.42 3.42
N PHE A 177 22.29 -1.27 3.19
CA PHE A 177 22.47 -0.04 3.96
C PHE A 177 22.10 -0.23 5.44
N LEU A 178 21.00 -0.92 5.73
CA LEU A 178 20.54 -1.17 7.10
C LEU A 178 21.23 -2.37 7.77
N GLY A 179 21.90 -3.24 7.00
CA GLY A 179 22.57 -4.45 7.47
C GLY A 179 23.44 -4.26 8.72
N PRO A 180 24.32 -3.24 8.79
CA PRO A 180 25.19 -3.03 9.95
C PRO A 180 24.47 -2.74 11.27
N VAL A 181 23.24 -2.22 11.22
CA VAL A 181 22.45 -1.82 12.40
C VAL A 181 21.23 -2.73 12.63
N THR A 182 21.05 -3.74 11.78
CA THR A 182 19.91 -4.66 11.85
C THR A 182 20.34 -6.04 12.33
N LYS A 183 19.39 -6.75 12.93
CA LYS A 183 19.46 -8.20 13.08
C LYS A 183 18.51 -8.82 12.07
N HIS A 184 18.95 -9.92 11.46
CA HIS A 184 18.02 -10.75 10.71
C HIS A 184 16.99 -11.28 11.69
N VAL A 185 15.73 -11.29 11.28
CA VAL A 185 14.67 -11.82 12.14
C VAL A 185 14.05 -13.00 11.44
N ASP A 186 14.41 -14.17 11.93
CA ASP A 186 13.87 -15.46 11.48
C ASP A 186 12.36 -15.58 11.77
N ASP A 187 11.86 -14.77 12.71
CA ASP A 187 10.49 -14.83 13.28
C ASP A 187 9.55 -13.68 12.84
N ILE A 188 9.95 -12.80 11.90
CA ILE A 188 9.05 -11.77 11.37
C ILE A 188 8.05 -12.42 10.39
N THR A 189 6.94 -12.83 11.02
CA THR A 189 5.55 -12.58 10.64
C THR A 189 4.95 -13.39 9.52
N GLN A 190 3.70 -13.77 9.76
CA GLN A 190 2.83 -14.36 8.75
C GLN A 190 2.56 -13.30 7.68
N GLY A 191 3.47 -13.21 6.70
CA GLY A 191 3.29 -12.36 5.54
C GLY A 191 1.96 -12.67 4.83
N VAL A 192 1.51 -11.70 4.06
CA VAL A 192 0.17 -11.68 3.50
C VAL A 192 0.21 -12.00 2.01
N TRP A 193 -0.55 -13.01 1.62
CA TRP A 193 -0.84 -13.26 0.21
C TRP A 193 -1.96 -12.32 -0.27
N LYS A 194 -1.73 -11.65 -1.40
CA LYS A 194 -2.76 -10.85 -2.08
C LYS A 194 -2.90 -11.27 -3.55
N ASN A 195 -4.15 -11.49 -3.94
CA ASN A 195 -4.53 -11.59 -5.35
C ASN A 195 -4.76 -10.19 -5.92
N THR A 196 -3.67 -9.58 -6.39
CA THR A 196 -3.65 -8.24 -6.98
C THR A 196 -4.21 -8.28 -8.39
N ARG A 197 -5.08 -7.31 -8.71
CA ARG A 197 -5.57 -7.10 -10.07
C ARG A 197 -5.05 -5.75 -10.51
N ASP A 198 -4.17 -5.78 -11.49
CA ASP A 198 -3.62 -4.64 -12.19
C ASP A 198 -3.99 -4.80 -13.66
N GLU A 199 -4.31 -3.70 -14.33
CA GLU A 199 -4.71 -3.68 -15.75
C GLU A 199 -3.84 -2.62 -16.42
N ILE A 200 -3.39 -2.89 -17.63
CA ILE A 200 -2.60 -1.94 -18.42
C ILE A 200 -3.48 -1.55 -19.60
N ILE A 201 -4.06 -0.36 -19.50
CA ILE A 201 -5.02 0.14 -20.50
C ILE A 201 -4.42 1.37 -21.15
N TRP A 202 -4.30 1.34 -22.47
CA TRP A 202 -4.00 2.54 -23.23
C TRP A 202 -4.91 2.59 -24.45
N HIS A 203 -5.40 3.78 -24.76
CA HIS A 203 -5.94 4.16 -26.06
C HIS A 203 -5.41 5.54 -26.42
N LYS A 204 -4.56 5.61 -27.45
CA LYS A 204 -3.96 6.88 -27.93
C LYS A 204 -3.38 7.76 -26.80
N SER A 205 -2.79 7.14 -25.77
CA SER A 205 -2.17 7.80 -24.63
C SER A 205 -0.67 7.53 -24.59
N PHE A 206 0.11 8.46 -24.04
CA PHE A 206 1.55 8.29 -23.83
C PHE A 206 1.84 7.30 -22.71
N MET A 207 1.22 7.50 -21.54
CA MET A 207 1.28 6.59 -20.40
C MET A 207 -0.01 5.77 -20.29
N PRO A 208 0.09 4.46 -19.97
CA PRO A 208 -1.08 3.63 -19.76
C PRO A 208 -1.76 3.98 -18.43
N TRP A 209 -3.07 3.78 -18.36
CA TRP A 209 -3.74 3.66 -17.08
C TRP A 209 -3.24 2.40 -16.36
N ARG A 210 -2.89 2.56 -15.08
CA ARG A 210 -2.59 1.46 -14.17
C ARG A 210 -3.30 1.67 -12.85
N ARG A 211 -3.52 0.58 -12.13
CA ARG A 211 -4.17 0.68 -10.83
C ARG A 211 -3.24 1.36 -9.81
N SER A 212 -3.76 2.31 -9.04
CA SER A 212 -3.00 3.06 -8.04
C SER A 212 -2.16 2.15 -7.12
N PRO A 213 -0.82 2.34 -7.07
CA PRO A 213 0.06 1.60 -6.17
C PRO A 213 -0.18 1.96 -4.71
N VAL A 214 -0.59 3.20 -4.41
CA VAL A 214 -0.96 3.66 -3.06
C VAL A 214 -2.14 2.85 -2.51
N TRP A 215 -3.09 2.44 -3.35
CA TRP A 215 -4.18 1.57 -2.91
C TRP A 215 -3.70 0.17 -2.50
N LEU A 216 -2.65 -0.36 -3.14
CA LEU A 216 -2.05 -1.61 -2.70
C LEU A 216 -1.29 -1.41 -1.38
N LEU A 217 -0.48 -0.35 -1.31
CA LEU A 217 0.28 0.02 -0.11
C LEU A 217 -0.61 0.07 1.12
N LEU A 218 -1.66 0.89 1.11
CA LEU A 218 -2.60 1.02 2.24
C LEU A 218 -3.19 -0.34 2.64
N ARG A 219 -3.60 -1.16 1.68
CA ARG A 219 -4.20 -2.48 1.96
C ARG A 219 -3.22 -3.51 2.50
N VAL A 220 -1.95 -3.43 2.15
CA VAL A 220 -0.90 -4.33 2.61
C VAL A 220 -0.44 -3.86 3.98
N SER A 221 -0.04 -2.60 4.14
CA SER A 221 0.41 -2.02 5.41
C SER A 221 -0.63 -2.16 6.51
N LEU A 222 -1.91 -1.89 6.24
CA LEU A 222 -2.96 -2.10 7.25
C LEU A 222 -3.11 -3.57 7.67
N GLN A 223 -2.89 -4.52 6.76
CA GLN A 223 -3.00 -5.93 7.11
C GLN A 223 -1.75 -6.41 7.86
N LEU A 224 -0.56 -5.95 7.46
CA LEU A 224 0.69 -6.26 8.14
C LEU A 224 0.67 -5.72 9.57
N LEU A 225 0.36 -4.43 9.75
CA LEU A 225 0.23 -3.79 11.07
C LEU A 225 -0.69 -4.59 12.00
N LEU A 226 -1.87 -4.97 11.51
CA LEU A 226 -2.81 -5.76 12.30
C LEU A 226 -2.29 -7.16 12.60
N GLY A 227 -1.55 -7.78 11.67
CA GLY A 227 -0.88 -9.06 11.89
C GLY A 227 0.21 -8.98 12.96
N HIS A 228 0.92 -7.86 13.04
CA HIS A 228 1.98 -7.59 14.03
C HIS A 228 1.44 -7.27 15.43
N GLU A 229 0.34 -6.53 15.51
CA GLU A 229 -0.13 -5.97 16.79
C GLU A 229 -1.31 -6.70 17.42
N ALA A 230 -2.13 -7.43 16.65
CA ALA A 230 -3.27 -8.13 17.20
C ALA A 230 -2.85 -9.35 18.04
N ALA A 231 -3.68 -9.73 19.02
CA ALA A 231 -3.41 -10.87 19.89
C ALA A 231 -3.52 -12.22 19.16
N SER A 232 -4.15 -12.27 17.99
CA SER A 232 -4.23 -13.48 17.16
C SER A 232 -4.41 -13.18 15.67
N THR A 233 -3.98 -14.10 14.81
CA THR A 233 -4.20 -14.04 13.36
C THR A 233 -5.69 -13.93 13.01
N SER A 234 -6.57 -14.58 13.76
CA SER A 234 -8.02 -14.51 13.55
C SER A 234 -8.56 -13.10 13.81
N GLN A 235 -8.15 -12.48 14.93
CA GLN A 235 -8.52 -11.11 15.27
C GLN A 235 -8.04 -10.12 14.19
N ALA A 236 -6.76 -10.20 13.80
CA ALA A 236 -6.19 -9.37 12.74
C ALA A 236 -6.98 -9.48 11.44
N ARG A 237 -7.27 -10.71 11.01
CA ARG A 237 -8.01 -11.02 9.78
C ARG A 237 -9.43 -10.46 9.80
N CYS A 238 -10.17 -10.68 10.88
CA CYS A 238 -11.54 -10.19 11.04
C CYS A 238 -11.59 -8.67 11.11
N LEU A 239 -10.65 -8.03 11.81
CA LEU A 239 -10.59 -6.58 11.93
C LEU A 239 -10.22 -5.91 10.59
N TYR A 240 -9.22 -6.45 9.88
CA TYR A 240 -8.87 -5.99 8.53
C TYR A 240 -10.06 -6.10 7.57
N LYS A 241 -10.74 -7.25 7.55
CA LYS A 241 -11.88 -7.48 6.66
C LYS A 241 -13.08 -6.60 7.01
N SER A 242 -13.32 -6.35 8.30
CA SER A 242 -14.34 -5.42 8.78
C SER A 242 -14.05 -4.00 8.31
N LEU A 243 -12.81 -3.52 8.49
CA LEU A 243 -12.38 -2.20 8.02
C LEU A 243 -12.52 -2.08 6.50
N MET A 244 -12.10 -3.08 5.73
CA MET A 244 -12.24 -3.05 4.27
C MET A 244 -13.70 -3.03 3.80
N LEU A 245 -14.58 -3.77 4.48
CA LEU A 245 -16.02 -3.71 4.22
C LEU A 245 -16.57 -2.32 4.54
N PHE A 246 -16.29 -1.82 5.74
CA PHE A 246 -16.74 -0.51 6.21
C PHE A 246 -16.27 0.62 5.27
N PHE A 247 -15.01 0.58 4.82
CA PHE A 247 -14.48 1.53 3.84
C PHE A 247 -15.21 1.49 2.51
N THR A 248 -15.39 0.30 1.92
CA THR A 248 -16.10 0.19 0.64
C THR A 248 -17.58 0.57 0.74
N ALA A 249 -18.22 0.26 1.87
CA ALA A 249 -19.61 0.64 2.12
C ALA A 249 -19.75 2.16 2.33
N SER A 250 -18.81 2.79 3.05
CA SER A 250 -18.80 4.25 3.24
C SER A 250 -18.66 4.97 1.89
N LEU A 251 -17.73 4.52 1.03
CA LEU A 251 -17.57 5.09 -0.31
C LEU A 251 -18.81 4.91 -1.20
N LEU A 252 -19.51 3.77 -1.07
CA LEU A 252 -20.78 3.56 -1.78
C LEU A 252 -21.85 4.53 -1.29
N MET A 253 -21.99 4.71 0.03
CA MET A 253 -22.96 5.66 0.60
C MET A 253 -22.64 7.10 0.18
N ASP A 254 -21.38 7.53 0.30
CA ASP A 254 -20.98 8.87 -0.13
C ASP A 254 -21.23 9.07 -1.64
N GLY A 255 -20.95 8.05 -2.45
CA GLY A 255 -21.25 8.06 -3.88
C GLY A 255 -22.75 8.18 -4.19
N LEU A 256 -23.62 7.57 -3.39
CA LEU A 256 -25.09 7.64 -3.56
C LEU A 256 -25.68 8.99 -3.15
N PHE A 257 -25.14 9.64 -2.11
CA PHE A 257 -25.72 10.86 -1.56
C PHE A 257 -25.07 12.15 -2.07
N HIS A 258 -23.84 12.08 -2.57
CA HIS A 258 -23.02 13.27 -2.82
C HIS A 258 -22.39 13.31 -4.23
N GLN A 259 -22.63 12.31 -5.08
CA GLN A 259 -22.08 12.27 -6.43
C GLN A 259 -23.10 11.77 -7.45
N ASP A 260 -23.01 12.28 -8.68
CA ASP A 260 -23.77 11.77 -9.83
C ASP A 260 -23.08 10.53 -10.41
N LEU A 261 -23.21 9.39 -9.70
CA LEU A 261 -22.74 8.10 -10.19
C LEU A 261 -23.75 7.46 -11.14
N SER A 262 -23.27 6.84 -12.22
CA SER A 262 -24.13 6.04 -13.09
C SER A 262 -24.69 4.82 -12.35
N SER A 263 -25.85 4.34 -12.79
CA SER A 263 -26.49 3.12 -12.23
C SER A 263 -25.53 1.92 -12.26
N ASP A 264 -24.81 1.72 -13.37
CA ASP A 264 -23.80 0.68 -13.52
C ASP A 264 -22.70 0.78 -12.44
N MET A 265 -22.23 1.99 -12.14
CA MET A 265 -21.19 2.21 -11.14
C MET A 265 -21.70 1.84 -9.74
N ILE A 266 -22.92 2.25 -9.40
CA ILE A 266 -23.57 1.92 -8.12
C ILE A 266 -23.69 0.40 -7.99
N GLU A 267 -24.07 -0.30 -9.06
CA GLU A 267 -24.21 -1.76 -9.06
C GLU A 267 -22.84 -2.45 -8.85
N ILE A 268 -21.81 -2.00 -9.56
CA ILE A 268 -20.42 -2.49 -9.39
C ILE A 268 -19.93 -2.29 -7.95
N MET A 269 -20.18 -1.11 -7.39
CA MET A 269 -19.81 -0.80 -6.01
C MET A 269 -20.56 -1.70 -5.02
N SER A 270 -21.85 -1.91 -5.24
CA SER A 270 -22.71 -2.79 -4.44
C SER A 270 -22.22 -4.25 -4.47
N PHE A 271 -21.88 -4.80 -5.64
CA PHE A 271 -21.29 -6.13 -5.76
C PHE A 271 -19.98 -6.24 -4.99
N LYS A 272 -19.15 -5.20 -5.01
CA LYS A 272 -17.89 -5.20 -4.25
C LYS A 272 -18.13 -5.24 -2.75
N VAL A 273 -19.08 -4.45 -2.25
CA VAL A 273 -19.49 -4.45 -0.83
C VAL A 273 -20.02 -5.83 -0.44
N ALA A 274 -20.90 -6.43 -1.25
CA ALA A 274 -21.42 -7.78 -1.01
C ALA A 274 -20.28 -8.83 -0.95
N ARG A 275 -19.32 -8.77 -1.87
CA ARG A 275 -18.14 -9.65 -1.85
C ARG A 275 -17.27 -9.44 -0.60
N ARG A 276 -17.12 -8.20 -0.12
CA ARG A 276 -16.39 -7.91 1.13
C ARG A 276 -17.10 -8.47 2.36
N LYS A 277 -18.44 -8.39 2.40
CA LYS A 277 -19.26 -9.00 3.44
C LYS A 277 -19.07 -10.52 3.45
N HIS A 278 -19.14 -11.17 2.29
CA HIS A 278 -18.90 -12.62 2.19
C HIS A 278 -17.51 -13.02 2.70
N LYS A 279 -16.45 -12.29 2.30
CA LYS A 279 -15.09 -12.51 2.82
C LYS A 279 -14.99 -12.37 4.34
N LEU A 280 -15.71 -11.41 4.92
CA LEU A 280 -15.74 -11.21 6.37
C LEU A 280 -16.42 -12.39 7.09
N LEU A 281 -17.56 -12.87 6.58
CA LEU A 281 -18.27 -14.02 7.14
C LEU A 281 -17.39 -15.28 7.14
N ALA A 282 -16.73 -15.58 6.02
CA ALA A 282 -15.78 -16.69 5.92
C ALA A 282 -14.63 -16.58 6.96
N ALA A 283 -14.18 -15.35 7.27
CA ALA A 283 -13.15 -15.15 8.29
C ALA A 283 -13.62 -15.49 9.70
N PHE A 284 -14.88 -15.16 10.04
CA PHE A 284 -15.48 -15.51 11.32
C PHE A 284 -15.72 -17.01 11.46
N GLN A 285 -15.99 -17.71 10.35
CA GLN A 285 -16.19 -19.16 10.32
C GLN A 285 -14.87 -19.94 10.36
N GLY A 286 -13.72 -19.24 10.35
CA GLY A 286 -12.41 -19.89 10.29
C GLY A 286 -12.12 -20.57 8.95
N GLU A 287 -12.98 -20.37 7.95
CA GLU A 287 -12.80 -20.91 6.61
C GLU A 287 -11.56 -20.27 5.98
N VAL A 288 -10.63 -21.11 5.55
CA VAL A 288 -9.57 -20.70 4.63
C VAL A 288 -10.30 -20.34 3.34
N GLU A 289 -10.16 -19.09 2.86
CA GLU A 289 -10.78 -18.67 1.60
C GLU A 289 -10.42 -19.70 0.52
N GLU A 290 -11.42 -20.43 -0.01
CA GLU A 290 -11.23 -21.28 -1.19
C GLU A 290 -10.78 -20.39 -2.36
N GLN A 291 -9.54 -20.67 -2.74
CA GLN A 291 -8.76 -20.36 -3.96
C GLN A 291 -9.30 -19.30 -4.92
#